data_AF-A0A958S627-F1
#
_entry.id   AF-A0A958S627-F1
#
_cell.length_a   1.000
_cell.length_b   1.000
_cell.length_c   1.000
_cell.angle_alpha   90.00
_cell.angle_beta   90.00
_cell.angle_gamma   90.00
#
_symmetry.space_group_name_H-M   'P 1'
#
loop_
_entity.id
_entity.type
_entity.pdbx_description
1 polymer ?
#
loop_
_entity_poly.entity_id
_entity_poly.type
_entity_poly.pdbx_seq_one_letter_code
_entity_poly.pdbx_strand_id
1 'polypeptide(L)'
;MFQPMTATFTQSKFYTPTLNAAIFDGPLRLYFAQSQEPEALQIYFQLQKLFEESVHSFKEKIKDSGQNIFVLLYPAREVFEQVFTGDLASNGLIVDHLGHDFILGVQGPVGELEFVRIQEGLFRIFNSQQASEPSFYHTL
;
A
#
# COMPACT_ATOMS: atom_id res chain seq x y z
N MET A 1 12.80 17.80 -14.36
CA MET A 1 11.83 17.10 -15.24
C MET A 1 11.03 16.18 -14.32
N PHE A 2 9.79 16.53 -13.98
CA PHE A 2 8.93 15.67 -13.17
C PHE A 2 8.39 14.58 -14.09
N GLN A 3 8.90 13.36 -13.96
CA GLN A 3 8.21 12.20 -14.53
C GLN A 3 6.93 12.00 -13.70
N PRO A 4 5.76 11.83 -14.34
CA PRO A 4 4.57 11.43 -13.59
C PRO A 4 4.85 10.06 -12.95
N MET A 5 4.84 10.00 -11.61
CA MET A 5 5.24 8.83 -10.81
C MET A 5 4.43 7.55 -11.13
N THR A 6 3.24 7.71 -11.72
CA THR A 6 2.44 6.60 -12.27
C THR A 6 3.16 5.83 -13.37
N ALA A 7 4.02 6.47 -14.16
CA ALA A 7 4.82 5.81 -15.20
C ALA A 7 5.91 4.90 -14.61
N THR A 8 6.42 5.22 -13.41
CA THR A 8 7.42 4.39 -12.72
C THR A 8 6.80 3.14 -12.14
N PHE A 9 5.58 3.23 -11.58
CA PHE A 9 4.88 2.07 -11.03
C PHE A 9 4.49 1.05 -12.10
N THR A 10 3.90 1.47 -13.22
CA THR A 10 3.44 0.54 -14.28
C THR A 10 4.58 -0.16 -15.02
N GLN A 11 5.82 0.32 -14.86
CA GLN A 11 7.04 -0.31 -15.36
C GLN A 11 7.75 -1.18 -14.31
N SER A 12 7.25 -1.23 -13.08
CA SER A 12 7.87 -1.97 -11.98
C SER A 12 7.48 -3.46 -11.99
N LYS A 13 8.26 -4.28 -11.26
CA LYS A 13 7.94 -5.71 -11.05
C LYS A 13 6.59 -5.94 -10.38
N PHE A 14 6.07 -4.94 -9.66
CA PHE A 14 4.83 -5.03 -8.89
C PHE A 14 3.57 -4.79 -9.72
N TYR A 15 3.72 -4.32 -10.96
CA TYR A 15 2.57 -4.11 -11.83
C TYR A 15 2.31 -5.35 -12.67
N THR A 16 1.04 -5.77 -12.71
CA THR A 16 0.56 -6.78 -13.64
C THR A 16 -0.62 -6.22 -14.42
N PRO A 17 -0.87 -6.67 -15.66
CA PRO A 17 -2.02 -6.21 -16.45
C PRO A 17 -3.39 -6.51 -15.79
N THR A 18 -3.43 -7.40 -14.79
CA THR A 18 -4.65 -7.67 -14.02
C THR A 18 -5.01 -6.52 -13.08
N LEU A 19 -4.05 -5.66 -12.70
CA LEU A 19 -4.27 -4.43 -11.92
C LEU A 19 -4.69 -3.28 -12.85
N ASN A 20 -5.85 -3.41 -13.47
CA ASN A 20 -6.31 -2.51 -14.53
C ASN A 20 -7.24 -1.38 -14.05
N ALA A 21 -7.57 -1.34 -12.76
CA ALA A 21 -8.34 -0.26 -12.14
C ALA A 21 -7.57 0.32 -10.94
N ALA A 22 -7.84 1.59 -10.61
CA ALA A 22 -7.21 2.24 -9.47
C ALA A 22 -8.07 3.35 -8.86
N ILE A 23 -7.90 3.56 -7.55
CA ILE A 23 -8.43 4.69 -6.78
C ILE A 23 -7.26 5.49 -6.22
N PHE A 24 -7.30 6.81 -6.40
CA PHE A 24 -6.28 7.74 -5.91
C PHE A 24 -6.90 8.74 -4.92
N ASP A 25 -6.40 8.75 -3.68
CA ASP A 25 -6.80 9.70 -2.63
C ASP A 25 -5.55 10.14 -1.86
N GLY A 26 -5.13 11.39 -2.06
CA GLY A 26 -3.94 11.94 -1.39
C GLY A 26 -2.68 11.13 -1.70
N PRO A 27 -1.98 10.56 -0.70
CA PRO A 27 -0.84 9.66 -0.92
C PRO A 27 -1.24 8.19 -1.17
N LEU A 28 -2.51 7.82 -1.00
CA LEU A 28 -2.97 6.45 -1.22
C LEU A 28 -3.17 6.18 -2.72
N ARG A 29 -2.65 5.05 -3.18
CA ARG A 29 -2.84 4.51 -4.53
C ARG A 29 -3.32 3.07 -4.43
N LEU A 30 -4.64 2.85 -4.54
CA LEU A 30 -5.22 1.51 -4.47
C LEU A 30 -5.38 0.95 -5.89
N TYR A 31 -4.66 -0.11 -6.25
CA TYR A 31 -4.76 -0.80 -7.54
C TYR A 31 -5.44 -2.15 -7.36
N PHE A 32 -6.31 -2.52 -8.30
CA PHE A 32 -7.12 -3.73 -8.25
C PHE A 32 -7.56 -4.18 -9.64
N ALA A 33 -8.09 -5.40 -9.73
CA ALA A 33 -8.77 -5.86 -10.93
C ALA A 33 -10.19 -5.27 -11.00
N GLN A 34 -10.60 -4.75 -12.16
CA GLN A 34 -11.94 -4.16 -12.35
C GLN A 34 -13.08 -5.10 -11.91
N SER A 35 -12.91 -6.41 -12.02
CA SER A 35 -13.88 -7.40 -11.54
C SER A 35 -14.08 -7.42 -10.01
N GLN A 36 -13.20 -6.76 -9.24
CA GLN A 36 -13.23 -6.63 -7.79
C GLN A 36 -13.50 -5.18 -7.34
N GLU A 37 -14.07 -4.35 -8.21
CA GLU A 37 -14.38 -2.96 -7.89
C GLU A 37 -15.28 -2.80 -6.64
N PRO A 38 -16.35 -3.61 -6.45
CA PRO A 38 -17.18 -3.51 -5.24
C PRO A 38 -16.37 -3.72 -3.95
N GLU A 39 -15.51 -4.73 -3.92
CA GLU A 39 -14.67 -5.08 -2.77
C GLU A 39 -13.58 -4.03 -2.53
N ALA A 40 -12.96 -3.52 -3.61
CA ALA A 40 -11.97 -2.45 -3.54
C ALA A 40 -12.57 -1.15 -2.98
N LEU A 41 -13.80 -0.80 -3.37
CA LEU A 41 -14.51 0.36 -2.82
C LEU A 41 -14.82 0.18 -1.33
N GLN A 42 -15.22 -1.02 -0.91
CA GLN A 42 -15.44 -1.30 0.52
C GLN A 42 -14.15 -1.11 1.33
N ILE A 43 -13.04 -1.67 0.86
CA ILE A 43 -11.73 -1.47 1.48
C ILE A 43 -11.35 0.00 1.51
N TYR A 44 -11.54 0.71 0.40
CA TYR A 44 -11.25 2.13 0.33
C TYR A 44 -12.01 2.93 1.39
N PHE A 45 -13.32 2.72 1.54
CA PHE A 45 -14.11 3.42 2.56
C PHE A 45 -13.70 3.04 3.98
N GLN A 46 -13.33 1.77 4.22
CA GLN A 46 -12.82 1.36 5.52
C GLN A 46 -11.45 1.98 5.83
N LEU A 47 -10.57 2.10 4.83
CA LEU A 47 -9.29 2.78 4.94
C LEU A 47 -9.47 4.27 5.23
N GLN A 48 -10.43 4.94 4.58
CA GLN A 48 -10.73 6.34 4.87
C GLN A 48 -11.13 6.52 6.35
N LYS A 49 -12.04 5.69 6.86
CA LYS A 49 -12.42 5.71 8.28
C LYS A 49 -11.23 5.47 9.20
N LEU A 50 -10.38 4.48 8.88
CA LEU A 50 -9.17 4.18 9.64
C LEU A 50 -8.22 5.39 9.70
N PHE A 51 -8.03 6.08 8.57
CA PHE A 51 -7.18 7.27 8.52
C PHE A 51 -7.77 8.47 9.27
N GLU A 52 -9.09 8.62 9.31
CA GLU A 52 -9.75 9.66 10.10
C GLU A 52 -9.63 9.39 11.61
N GLU A 53 -9.78 8.12 12.02
CA GLU A 53 -9.89 7.77 13.44
C GLU A 53 -8.55 7.48 14.12
N SER A 54 -7.64 6.76 13.46
CA SER A 54 -6.50 6.11 14.11
C SER A 54 -5.13 6.57 13.60
N VAL A 55 -5.07 7.11 12.37
CA VAL A 55 -3.78 7.36 11.71
C VAL A 55 -3.75 8.69 10.93
N HIS A 56 -4.50 9.69 11.39
CA HIS A 56 -4.57 10.99 10.71
C HIS A 56 -3.19 11.65 10.56
N SER A 57 -2.37 11.60 11.62
CA SER A 57 -1.00 12.12 11.61
C SER A 57 -0.08 11.37 10.65
N PHE A 58 -0.35 10.10 10.35
CA PHE A 58 0.41 9.33 9.36
C PHE A 58 0.10 9.75 7.93
N LYS A 59 -1.19 9.93 7.59
CA LYS A 59 -1.59 10.37 6.25
C LYS A 59 -0.95 11.72 5.92
N GLU A 60 -0.93 12.66 6.87
CA GLU A 60 -0.25 13.94 6.68
C GLU A 60 1.28 13.80 6.62
N LYS A 61 1.93 13.00 7.49
CA LYS A 61 3.39 12.77 7.41
C LYS A 61 3.84 12.20 6.06
N ILE A 62 3.12 11.21 5.52
CA ILE A 62 3.43 10.60 4.22
C ILE A 62 3.21 11.59 3.08
N LYS A 63 2.15 12.41 3.17
CA LYS A 63 1.88 13.47 2.21
C LYS A 63 2.97 14.55 2.24
N ASP A 64 3.44 14.93 3.42
CA ASP A 64 4.50 15.92 3.61
C ASP A 64 5.86 15.41 3.13
N SER A 65 6.13 14.11 3.26
CA SER A 65 7.34 13.48 2.71
C SER A 65 7.28 13.28 1.19
N GLY A 66 6.13 13.54 0.56
CA GLY A 66 5.90 13.32 -0.87
C GLY A 66 5.87 11.85 -1.27
N GLN A 67 5.79 10.94 -0.30
CA GLN A 67 5.72 9.49 -0.53
C GLN A 67 4.29 9.06 -0.85
N ASN A 68 4.17 7.94 -1.56
CA ASN A 68 2.91 7.28 -1.84
C ASN A 68 2.86 5.91 -1.16
N ILE A 69 1.64 5.46 -0.87
CA ILE A 69 1.36 4.11 -0.41
C ILE A 69 0.55 3.42 -1.50
N PHE A 70 1.18 2.48 -2.19
CA PHE A 70 0.54 1.64 -3.18
C PHE A 70 -0.04 0.40 -2.50
N VAL A 71 -1.36 0.27 -2.50
CA VAL A 71 -2.05 -0.94 -2.05
C VAL A 71 -2.45 -1.72 -3.30
N LEU A 72 -1.92 -2.92 -3.47
CA LEU A 72 -2.08 -3.73 -4.67
C LEU A 72 -2.91 -4.97 -4.33
N LEU A 73 -4.16 -4.98 -4.77
CA LEU A 73 -5.09 -6.08 -4.56
C LEU A 73 -5.02 -7.06 -5.72
N TYR A 74 -4.31 -8.17 -5.52
CA TYR A 74 -4.19 -9.20 -6.55
C TYR A 74 -5.42 -10.09 -6.55
N PRO A 75 -6.10 -10.29 -7.69
CA PRO A 75 -7.36 -11.04 -7.72
C PRO A 75 -7.18 -12.54 -7.45
N ALA A 76 -5.99 -13.07 -7.70
CA ALA A 76 -5.67 -14.48 -7.60
C ALA A 76 -4.28 -14.69 -7.01
N ARG A 77 -4.11 -15.80 -6.29
CA ARG A 77 -2.87 -16.17 -5.61
C ARG A 77 -1.71 -16.33 -6.59
N GLU A 78 -1.97 -16.92 -7.74
CA GLU A 78 -0.95 -17.23 -8.74
C GLU A 78 -0.30 -15.96 -9.26
N VAL A 79 -1.08 -14.89 -9.45
CA VAL A 79 -0.56 -13.58 -9.90
C VAL A 79 0.26 -12.93 -8.80
N PHE A 80 -0.18 -13.04 -7.55
CA PHE A 80 0.57 -12.55 -6.39
C PHE A 80 1.92 -13.24 -6.25
N GLU A 81 1.97 -14.57 -6.34
CA GLU A 81 3.20 -15.37 -6.23
C GLU A 81 4.16 -15.16 -7.41
N GLN A 82 3.65 -14.81 -8.59
CA GLN A 82 4.50 -14.42 -9.73
C GLN A 82 5.28 -13.12 -9.46
N VAL A 83 4.65 -12.17 -8.77
CA VAL A 83 5.28 -10.89 -8.41
C VAL A 83 6.20 -11.05 -7.19
N PHE A 84 5.75 -11.82 -6.21
CA PHE A 84 6.40 -11.97 -4.93
C PHE A 84 6.85 -13.42 -4.73
N THR A 85 8.13 -13.70 -4.98
CA THR A 85 8.71 -15.04 -4.86
C THR A 85 9.17 -15.36 -3.43
N GLY A 86 8.99 -16.61 -2.99
CA GLY A 86 9.59 -17.18 -1.76
C GLY A 86 8.65 -17.26 -0.55
N ASP A 87 9.20 -17.61 0.62
CA ASP A 87 8.46 -17.76 1.89
C ASP A 87 7.73 -16.49 2.36
N LEU A 88 8.04 -15.33 1.75
CA LEU A 88 7.37 -14.05 1.98
C LEU A 88 5.89 -14.05 1.59
N ALA A 89 5.46 -14.94 0.67
CA ALA A 89 4.07 -15.02 0.24
C ALA A 89 3.15 -15.78 1.21
N SER A 90 3.70 -16.43 2.24
CA SER A 90 2.97 -17.38 3.09
C SER A 90 1.78 -16.80 3.87
N ASN A 91 1.76 -15.49 4.15
CA ASN A 91 0.68 -14.83 4.87
C ASN A 91 -0.25 -13.97 3.99
N GLY A 92 -0.05 -13.96 2.66
CA GLY A 92 -0.89 -13.20 1.73
C GLY A 92 -0.83 -11.67 1.88
N LEU A 93 0.22 -11.16 2.54
CA LEU A 93 0.50 -9.73 2.72
C LEU A 93 2.00 -9.49 2.64
N ILE A 94 2.42 -8.56 1.78
CA ILE A 94 3.82 -8.14 1.65
C ILE A 94 3.92 -6.63 1.72
N VAL A 95 4.89 -6.15 2.49
CA VAL A 95 5.34 -4.76 2.50
C VAL A 95 6.70 -4.72 1.80
N ASP A 96 6.82 -3.96 0.73
CA ASP A 96 8.06 -3.73 -0.04
C ASP A 96 8.16 -2.24 -0.39
N HIS A 97 9.18 -1.84 -1.15
CA HIS A 97 9.42 -0.46 -1.55
C HIS A 97 9.59 -0.32 -3.06
N LEU A 98 9.15 0.82 -3.58
CA LEU A 98 9.48 1.27 -4.94
C LEU A 98 10.14 2.65 -4.83
N GLY A 99 11.47 2.66 -4.79
CA GLY A 99 12.21 3.88 -4.49
C GLY A 99 11.90 4.38 -3.08
N HIS A 100 11.27 5.55 -2.98
CA HIS A 100 10.84 6.12 -1.70
C HIS A 100 9.38 5.79 -1.35
N ASP A 101 8.63 5.18 -2.26
CA ASP A 101 7.23 4.82 -2.03
C ASP A 101 7.10 3.45 -1.35
N PHE A 102 5.97 3.23 -0.68
CA PHE A 102 5.63 1.96 -0.06
C PHE A 102 4.75 1.12 -0.99
N ILE A 103 5.06 -0.17 -1.09
CA ILE A 103 4.24 -1.17 -1.77
C ILE A 103 3.64 -2.08 -0.72
N LEU A 104 2.32 -2.23 -0.75
CA LEU A 104 1.56 -3.18 0.05
C LEU A 104 0.85 -4.15 -0.89
N GLY A 105 1.48 -5.30 -1.14
CA GLY A 105 0.90 -6.38 -1.91
C GLY A 105 -0.05 -7.21 -1.06
N VAL A 106 -1.27 -7.42 -1.55
CA VAL A 106 -2.30 -8.20 -0.86
C VAL A 106 -2.77 -9.32 -1.77
N GLN A 107 -2.65 -10.55 -1.28
CA GLN A 107 -3.14 -11.73 -1.98
C GLN A 107 -4.66 -11.82 -1.80
N GLY A 108 -5.39 -11.77 -2.91
CA GLY A 108 -6.84 -12.00 -2.92
C GLY A 108 -7.23 -13.48 -3.00
N PRO A 109 -8.55 -13.76 -3.15
CA PRO A 109 -9.62 -12.80 -3.39
C PRO A 109 -9.87 -11.87 -2.19
N VAL A 110 -10.37 -10.68 -2.49
CA VAL A 110 -10.47 -9.59 -1.52
C VAL A 110 -11.76 -9.73 -0.70
N GLY A 111 -11.64 -9.73 0.63
CA GLY A 111 -12.76 -9.70 1.57
C GLY A 111 -12.37 -9.08 2.92
N GLU A 112 -13.08 -9.43 4.00
CA GLU A 112 -12.84 -8.86 5.33
C GLU A 112 -11.45 -9.18 5.89
N LEU A 113 -10.92 -10.37 5.62
CA LEU A 113 -9.59 -10.79 6.09
C LEU A 113 -8.48 -9.94 5.46
N GLU A 114 -8.66 -9.58 4.20
CA GLU A 114 -7.70 -8.79 3.43
C GLU A 114 -7.66 -7.35 3.95
N PHE A 115 -8.79 -6.79 4.40
CA PHE A 115 -8.79 -5.50 5.09
C PHE A 115 -7.95 -5.54 6.38
N VAL A 116 -8.11 -6.57 7.20
CA VAL A 116 -7.31 -6.72 8.44
C VAL A 116 -5.81 -6.80 8.12
N ARG A 117 -5.44 -7.53 7.06
CA ARG A 117 -4.05 -7.60 6.58
C ARG A 117 -3.55 -6.24 6.09
N ILE A 118 -4.36 -5.50 5.33
CA ILE A 118 -3.99 -4.17 4.87
C ILE A 118 -3.72 -3.24 6.05
N GLN A 119 -4.61 -3.27 7.05
CA GLN A 119 -4.45 -2.50 8.27
C GLN A 119 -3.14 -2.87 9.00
N GLU A 120 -2.85 -4.16 9.16
CA GLU A 120 -1.58 -4.62 9.74
C GLU A 120 -0.37 -4.09 8.97
N GLY A 121 -0.40 -4.14 7.64
CA GLY A 121 0.64 -3.63 6.76
C GLY A 121 0.86 -2.12 6.92
N LEU A 122 -0.23 -1.34 6.98
CA LEU A 122 -0.18 0.10 7.20
C LEU A 122 0.44 0.43 8.57
N PHE A 123 0.10 -0.32 9.62
CA PHE A 123 0.73 -0.15 10.93
C PHE A 123 2.22 -0.46 10.93
N ARG A 124 2.66 -1.49 10.19
CA ARG A 124 4.10 -1.79 10.02
C ARG A 124 4.84 -0.61 9.35
N ILE A 125 4.25 -0.06 8.29
CA ILE A 125 4.79 1.11 7.59
C ILE A 125 4.87 2.29 8.56
N PHE A 126 3.78 2.60 9.27
CA PHE A 126 3.72 3.70 10.22
C PHE A 126 4.78 3.60 11.32
N ASN A 127 4.93 2.42 11.92
CA ASN A 127 5.91 2.19 12.99
C ASN A 127 7.35 2.30 12.47
N SER A 128 7.62 1.87 11.23
CA SER A 128 8.95 2.02 10.63
C SER A 128 9.35 3.49 10.43
N GLN A 129 8.36 4.36 10.13
CA GLN A 129 8.59 5.79 9.97
C GLN A 129 8.87 6.49 11.30
N GLN A 130 8.22 6.07 12.40
CA GLN A 130 8.52 6.62 13.73
C GLN A 130 9.90 6.21 14.25
N ALA A 131 10.34 4.98 13.95
CA ALA A 131 11.66 4.50 14.36
C ALA A 131 12.82 5.19 13.62
N SER A 132 12.53 5.87 12.51
CA SER A 132 13.54 6.51 11.66
C SER A 132 13.77 7.99 11.98
N GLU A 133 13.03 8.58 12.93
CA GLU A 133 13.32 9.93 13.45
C GLU A 133 14.50 9.82 14.44
N PRO A 134 15.69 10.40 14.17
CA PRO A 134 16.72 10.50 15.19
C PRO A 134 16.20 11.42 16.30
N SER A 135 16.24 10.95 17.55
CA SER A 135 16.06 11.78 18.74
C SER A 135 17.08 12.92 18.71
N PHE A 136 16.70 14.07 18.17
CA PHE A 136 17.44 15.31 18.33
C PHE A 136 17.09 15.93 19.69
N TYR A 137 17.67 15.39 20.77
CA TYR A 137 17.85 16.13 22.02
C TYR A 137 19.19 15.81 22.68
N HIS A 138 19.79 16.90 23.20
CA HIS A 138 21.08 17.06 23.91
C HIS A 138 22.33 17.12 23.02
N THR A 139 23.01 18.26 22.93
CA THR A 139 23.56 18.97 24.11
C THR A 139 23.44 20.50 23.98
N LEU A 140 23.21 21.08 25.16
CA LEU A 140 23.15 22.48 25.60
C LEU A 140 23.98 23.49 24.80
#